data_AF-A0A519V607-F1
#
_entry.id   AF-A0A519V607-F1
#
_cell.length_a   1.000
_cell.length_b   1.000
_cell.length_c   1.000
_cell.angle_alpha   90.00
_cell.angle_beta   90.00
_cell.angle_gamma   90.00
#
_symmetry.space_group_name_H-M   'P 1'
#
loop_
_entity.id
_entity.type
_entity.pdbx_description
1 polymer ?
#
loop_
_entity_poly.entity_id
_entity_poly.type
_entity_poly.pdbx_seq_one_letter_code
_entity_poly.pdbx_strand_id
1 'polypeptide(L)'
;EKMEAIKIDPYYNALQIKFAYAVTCHKAQGGQWDAVFVDQGYLTDEMVDLDFLRWLYTGVTRAKRELFLVNFSQNLFATTQED
;
A
#
# COMPACT_ATOMS: atom_id res chain seq x y z
N GLU A 1 -35.82 9.52 20.22
CA GLU A 1 -35.83 8.09 20.64
C GLU A 1 -34.79 7.24 19.92
N LYS A 2 -34.96 6.88 18.63
CA LYS A 2 -34.00 5.98 17.93
C LYS A 2 -32.55 6.49 17.88
N MET A 3 -32.36 7.80 17.69
CA MET A 3 -31.03 8.43 17.73
C MET A 3 -30.43 8.52 19.13
N GLU A 4 -31.26 8.57 20.17
CA GLU A 4 -30.75 8.56 21.54
C GLU A 4 -30.29 7.16 21.91
N ALA A 5 -31.08 6.13 21.59
CA ALA A 5 -30.71 4.73 21.79
C ALA A 5 -29.36 4.34 21.13
N ILE A 6 -29.05 4.90 19.96
CA ILE A 6 -27.75 4.68 19.28
C ILE A 6 -26.59 5.35 20.05
N LYS A 7 -26.81 6.51 20.68
CA LYS A 7 -25.76 7.23 21.44
C LYS A 7 -25.42 6.57 22.77
N ILE A 8 -26.38 5.90 23.39
CA ILE A 8 -26.19 5.17 24.65
C ILE A 8 -25.74 3.72 24.47
N ASP A 9 -25.74 3.19 23.24
CA ASP A 9 -25.31 1.82 22.97
C ASP A 9 -23.77 1.71 23.08
N PRO A 10 -23.23 0.96 24.06
CA PRO A 10 -21.79 0.80 24.26
C PRO A 10 -21.11 0.04 23.11
N TYR A 11 -21.87 -0.65 22.26
CA TYR A 11 -21.35 -1.40 21.12
C TYR A 11 -21.46 -0.63 19.80
N TYR A 12 -22.07 0.55 19.80
CA TYR A 12 -22.14 1.37 18.61
C TYR A 12 -20.73 1.81 18.19
N ASN A 13 -20.32 1.47 16.95
CA ASN A 13 -18.97 1.66 16.44
C ASN A 13 -17.85 0.96 17.24
N ALA A 14 -18.16 -0.11 18.00
CA ALA A 14 -17.14 -0.87 18.73
C ALA A 14 -16.02 -1.41 17.83
N LEU A 15 -16.28 -1.61 16.53
CA LEU A 15 -15.25 -1.99 15.56
C LEU A 15 -15.56 -1.43 14.17
N GLN A 16 -14.60 -0.72 13.57
CA GLN A 16 -14.69 -0.21 12.20
C GLN A 16 -13.86 -1.09 11.25
N ILE A 17 -14.45 -2.17 10.75
CA ILE A 17 -13.80 -3.07 9.79
C ILE A 17 -14.06 -2.58 8.36
N LYS A 18 -13.02 -2.53 7.54
CA LYS A 18 -13.14 -2.32 6.09
C LYS A 18 -12.48 -3.49 5.39
N PHE A 19 -13.23 -4.16 4.52
CA PHE A 19 -12.71 -5.20 3.64
C PHE A 19 -12.16 -4.56 2.36
N ALA A 20 -10.99 -5.01 1.91
CA ALA A 20 -10.40 -4.62 0.63
C ALA A 20 -9.46 -5.71 0.12
N TYR A 21 -9.42 -5.91 -1.20
CA TYR A 21 -8.44 -6.80 -1.86
C TYR A 21 -7.06 -6.16 -1.99
N ALA A 22 -7.01 -4.84 -2.13
CA ALA A 22 -5.79 -4.04 -2.22
C ALA A 22 -5.89 -2.86 -1.27
N VAL A 23 -4.74 -2.42 -0.75
CA VAL A 23 -4.62 -1.31 0.18
C VAL A 23 -3.61 -0.31 -0.36
N THR A 24 -3.87 0.98 -0.19
CA THR A 24 -2.91 2.02 -0.60
C THR A 24 -1.67 1.97 0.30
N CYS A 25 -0.49 2.28 -0.22
CA CYS A 25 0.76 2.24 0.57
C CYS A 25 0.67 3.04 1.88
N HIS A 26 0.01 4.20 1.86
CA HIS A 26 -0.25 5.00 3.07
C HIS A 26 -1.03 4.24 4.14
N LYS A 27 -2.06 3.47 3.76
CA LYS A 27 -2.85 2.65 4.69
C LYS A 27 -2.14 1.35 5.09
N ALA A 28 -1.14 0.94 4.32
CA ALA A 28 -0.32 -0.23 4.62
C ALA A 28 0.81 0.08 5.62
N GLN A 29 1.05 1.36 5.95
CA GLN A 29 2.07 1.77 6.91
C GLN A 29 1.87 1.09 8.28
N GLY A 30 2.95 0.56 8.85
CA GLY A 30 2.92 -0.19 10.11
C GLY A 30 2.48 -1.66 9.96
N GLY A 31 1.86 -2.05 8.85
CA GLY A 31 1.57 -3.45 8.52
C GLY A 31 2.77 -4.17 7.93
N GLN A 32 2.82 -5.51 8.04
CA GLN A 32 3.82 -6.32 7.34
C GLN A 32 3.20 -7.64 6.91
N TRP A 33 3.55 -8.11 5.71
CA TRP A 33 3.01 -9.32 5.10
C TRP A 33 4.15 -10.18 4.54
N ASP A 34 3.92 -11.49 4.46
CA ASP A 34 4.93 -12.42 3.97
C ASP A 34 5.25 -12.19 2.49
N ALA A 35 4.22 -11.98 1.67
CA ALA A 35 4.33 -11.61 0.26
C ALA A 35 3.57 -10.31 -0.02
N VAL A 36 4.17 -9.40 -0.79
CA VAL A 36 3.55 -8.13 -1.19
C VAL A 36 3.67 -7.94 -2.69
N PHE A 37 2.55 -7.55 -3.31
CA PHE A 37 2.47 -7.14 -4.70
C PHE A 37 2.32 -5.62 -4.74
N VAL A 38 3.27 -4.93 -5.35
CA VAL A 38 3.26 -3.47 -5.49
C VAL A 38 2.93 -3.14 -6.94
N ASP A 39 1.87 -2.36 -7.13
CA ASP A 39 1.49 -1.75 -8.40
C ASP A 39 1.57 -0.23 -8.25
N GLN A 40 2.43 0.40 -9.06
CA GLN A 40 2.61 1.85 -9.04
C GLN A 40 1.49 2.61 -9.76
N GLY A 41 0.68 1.93 -10.57
CA GLY A 41 -0.33 2.54 -11.41
C GLY A 41 0.29 3.46 -12.48
N TYR A 42 -0.32 4.62 -12.69
CA TYR A 42 0.14 5.61 -13.67
C TYR A 42 1.35 6.38 -13.13
N LEU A 43 2.49 6.28 -13.82
CA LEU A 43 3.74 6.98 -13.51
C LEU A 43 4.33 7.55 -14.80
N THR A 44 4.63 8.85 -14.83
CA THR A 44 5.41 9.48 -15.91
C THR A 44 6.85 9.72 -15.47
N ASP A 45 7.74 9.97 -16.41
CA ASP A 45 9.17 10.18 -16.10
C ASP A 45 9.39 11.39 -15.17
N GLU A 46 8.56 12.44 -15.28
CA GLU A 46 8.63 13.61 -14.40
C GLU A 46 8.15 13.33 -12.97
N MET A 47 7.37 12.26 -12.76
CA MET A 47 6.87 11.83 -11.45
C MET A 47 7.86 10.91 -10.72
N VAL A 48 8.97 10.53 -11.36
CA VAL A 48 10.05 9.77 -10.70
C VAL A 48 10.90 10.72 -9.87
N ASP A 49 10.33 11.17 -8.77
CA ASP A 49 10.92 12.13 -7.85
C ASP A 49 11.17 11.53 -6.46
N LEU A 50 11.55 12.38 -5.50
CA LEU A 50 11.82 11.96 -4.13
C LEU A 50 10.57 11.41 -3.41
N ASP A 51 9.38 11.90 -3.77
CA ASP A 51 8.13 11.46 -3.14
C ASP A 51 7.72 10.09 -3.67
N PHE A 52 7.93 9.83 -4.97
CA PHE A 52 7.82 8.47 -5.51
C PHE A 52 8.76 7.50 -4.80
N LEU A 53 10.03 7.87 -4.57
CA LEU A 53 10.99 7.01 -3.87
C LEU A 53 10.56 6.70 -2.42
N ARG A 54 9.98 7.67 -1.70
CA ARG A 54 9.44 7.47 -0.34
C ARG A 54 8.21 6.56 -0.35
N TRP A 55 7.35 6.73 -1.35
CA TRP A 55 6.19 5.86 -1.55
C TRP A 55 6.63 4.43 -1.83
N LEU A 56 7.61 4.25 -2.72
CA LEU A 56 8.16 2.95 -3.08
C LEU A 56 8.83 2.28 -1.88
N TYR A 57 9.68 3.01 -1.14
CA TYR A 57 10.27 2.52 0.12
C TYR A 57 9.20 2.02 1.09
N THR A 58 8.09 2.76 1.23
CA THR A 58 6.99 2.34 2.08
C THR A 58 6.42 1.01 1.62
N GLY A 59 6.10 0.87 0.32
CA GLY A 59 5.56 -0.37 -0.26
C GLY A 59 6.52 -1.57 -0.14
N VAL A 60 7.79 -1.37 -0.51
CA VAL A 60 8.85 -2.39 -0.48
C VAL A 60 9.05 -2.93 0.94
N THR A 61 9.15 -2.06 1.94
CA THR A 61 9.45 -2.48 3.33
C THR A 61 8.29 -3.15 4.04
N ARG A 62 7.11 -3.26 3.42
CA ARG A 62 6.00 -4.06 3.98
C ARG A 62 6.19 -5.56 3.75
N ALA A 63 6.98 -5.94 2.75
CA ALA A 63 7.29 -7.34 2.45
C ALA A 63 8.29 -7.91 3.44
N LYS A 64 7.99 -9.07 4.01
CA LYS A 64 8.90 -9.82 4.90
C LYS A 64 9.76 -10.84 4.14
N ARG A 65 9.21 -11.49 3.13
CA ARG A 65 9.87 -12.60 2.42
C ARG A 65 9.93 -12.35 0.92
N GLU A 66 8.80 -12.03 0.32
CA GLU A 66 8.67 -11.93 -1.14
C GLU A 66 8.05 -10.59 -1.54
N LEU A 67 8.64 -9.97 -2.56
CA LEU A 67 8.17 -8.72 -3.13
C LEU A 67 8.02 -8.90 -4.64
N PHE A 68 6.83 -8.59 -5.15
CA PHE A 68 6.50 -8.62 -6.56
C PHE A 68 6.21 -7.20 -7.02
N LEU A 69 7.04 -6.69 -7.95
CA LEU A 69 6.84 -5.40 -8.59
C LEU A 69 6.06 -5.62 -9.88
N VAL A 70 4.80 -5.21 -9.90
CA VAL A 70 3.85 -5.49 -10.99
C VAL A 70 3.75 -4.26 -11.89
N ASN A 71 3.91 -4.46 -13.20
CA ASN A 71 3.83 -3.39 -14.22
C ASN A 71 4.85 -2.25 -14.03
N PHE A 72 5.99 -2.50 -13.40
CA PHE A 72 7.06 -1.50 -13.29
C PHE A 72 7.76 -1.33 -14.64
N SER A 73 8.09 -0.07 -14.97
CA SER A 73 8.82 0.25 -16.19
C SER A 73 10.26 -0.28 -16.12
N GLN A 74 10.77 -0.76 -17.26
CA GLN A 74 12.11 -1.35 -17.37
C GLN A 74 13.22 -0.35 -17.02
N ASN A 75 12.99 0.95 -17.23
CA ASN A 75 13.94 2.01 -16.88
C ASN A 75 14.19 2.18 -15.38
N LEU A 76 13.32 1.63 -14.52
CA LEU A 76 13.48 1.65 -13.06
C LEU A 76 14.42 0.54 -12.56
N PHE A 77 14.76 -0.43 -13.42
CA PHE A 77 15.71 -1.48 -13.11
C PHE A 77 17.06 -1.11 -13.69
N ALA A 78 18.12 -1.30 -12.91
CA ALA A 78 19.46 -1.27 -13.47
C ALA A 78 19.53 -2.37 -14.53
N THR A 79 19.88 -2.01 -15.76
CA THR A 79 20.16 -2.99 -16.81
C THR A 79 21.16 -3.98 -16.23
N THR A 80 20.74 -5.23 -16.06
CA THR A 80 21.72 -6.26 -15.77
C THR A 80 22.52 -6.35 -17.06
N GLN A 81 23.77 -5.89 -17.05
CA GLN A 81 24.73 -6.29 -18.08
C GLN A 81 24.89 -7.79 -17.92
N GLU A 82 24.05 -8.55 -18.61
CA GLU A 82 24.35 -9.92 -18.98
C GLU A 82 25.21 -9.84 -20.24
N ASP A 83 26.52 -10.02 -20.07
CA ASP A 83 27.37 -10.59 -21.11
C ASP A 83 27.04 -12.09 -21.28
#